data_AF-A0A4U8TH97-F1
#
_entry.id   AF-A0A4U8TH97-F1
#
_cell.length_a   1.000
_cell.length_b   1.000
_cell.length_c   1.000
_cell.angle_alpha   90.00
_cell.angle_beta   90.00
_cell.angle_gamma   90.00
#
_symmetry.space_group_name_H-M   'P 1'
#
loop_
_entity.id
_entity.type
_entity.pdbx_description
1 polymer ?
#
loop_
_entity_poly.entity_id
_entity_poly.type
_entity_poly.pdbx_seq_one_letter_code
_entity_poly.pdbx_strand_id
1 'polypeptide(L)'
;MSDITYFTFHKLLHKLLKKYDKKDIFLRTNKSLKHPHKEIEYIKENKEFLIEIMVNFMGLQGNTSQLPSYMLDKLSRNEDGGSGWTLFFDFFNHYILWLFFESVNLKNYPRSFRKDFSDSISKILFSMLGINDKEIAKNYLPFAPLFLSSSRPKYYIEKVLQNNFNLYNKLYIIENLPHQILIAPSQKNKLGFKNDILGKNFILGNKFLSYQSKIGVYIKDIEYYRAMEYLPNQNKHKELKESILFLTNQQFCIDLYLRINHNERMNFILGDENVAKLGWGLALGNFKKKYHLMCIKMYE
;
A
#
# COMPACT_ATOMS: atom_id res chain seq x y z
N MET A 1 13.34 -19.97 29.21
CA MET A 1 12.80 -20.69 28.04
C MET A 1 11.53 -21.50 28.37
N SER A 2 10.84 -21.22 29.48
CA SER A 2 9.76 -22.06 30.04
C SER A 2 8.34 -21.72 29.53
N ASP A 3 8.08 -20.52 29.03
CA ASP A 3 6.71 -20.11 28.63
C ASP A 3 6.35 -20.41 27.18
N ILE A 4 7.19 -21.17 26.47
CA ILE A 4 7.05 -21.37 25.02
C ILE A 4 6.00 -22.45 24.68
N THR A 5 5.59 -23.27 25.65
CA THR A 5 4.61 -24.35 25.45
C THR A 5 3.16 -23.89 25.24
N TYR A 6 2.87 -22.59 25.41
CA TYR A 6 1.57 -22.00 25.11
C TYR A 6 1.47 -21.40 23.70
N PHE A 7 2.57 -21.37 22.92
CA PHE A 7 2.50 -20.93 21.54
C PHE A 7 1.93 -22.03 20.66
N THR A 8 0.93 -21.69 19.86
CA THR A 8 0.50 -22.49 18.70
C THR A 8 1.71 -22.77 17.81
N PHE A 9 1.79 -23.98 17.23
CA PHE A 9 2.88 -24.42 16.35
C PHE A 9 3.27 -23.36 15.31
N HIS A 10 2.27 -22.75 14.68
CA HIS A 10 2.45 -21.72 13.67
C HIS A 10 3.16 -20.46 14.18
N LYS A 11 2.72 -19.94 15.35
CA LYS A 11 3.29 -18.73 15.96
C LYS A 11 4.72 -18.97 16.43
N LEU A 12 5.01 -20.18 16.89
CA LEU A 12 6.34 -20.61 17.28
C LEU A 12 7.31 -20.58 16.08
N LEU A 13 6.95 -21.27 15.00
CA LEU A 13 7.77 -21.34 13.79
C LEU A 13 8.01 -19.95 13.18
N HIS A 14 7.01 -19.09 13.14
CA HIS A 14 7.18 -17.70 12.71
C HIS A 14 8.18 -16.92 13.56
N LYS A 15 8.25 -17.20 14.87
CA LYS A 15 9.22 -16.55 15.76
C LYS A 15 10.63 -17.09 15.56
N LEU A 16 10.76 -18.40 15.33
CA LEU A 16 12.06 -19.06 15.10
C LEU A 16 12.66 -18.69 13.75
N LEU A 17 11.85 -18.63 12.70
CA LEU A 17 12.28 -18.20 11.35
C LEU A 17 12.76 -16.74 11.27
N LYS A 18 12.61 -15.94 12.34
CA LYS A 18 13.24 -14.61 12.43
C LYS A 18 14.68 -14.68 12.91
N LYS A 19 15.10 -15.77 13.53
CA LYS A 19 16.42 -15.95 14.17
C LYS A 19 17.25 -17.05 13.55
N TYR A 20 16.62 -18.10 13.03
CA TYR A 20 17.26 -19.29 12.50
C TYR A 20 16.75 -19.57 11.08
N ASP A 21 17.60 -20.19 10.26
CA ASP A 21 17.19 -20.63 8.94
C ASP A 21 16.34 -21.91 9.01
N LYS A 22 15.57 -22.17 7.96
CA LYS A 22 14.72 -23.37 7.85
C LYS A 22 15.50 -24.67 8.03
N LYS A 23 16.78 -24.69 7.64
CA LYS A 23 17.67 -25.85 7.73
C LYS A 23 18.11 -26.16 9.17
N ASP A 24 18.03 -25.17 10.05
CA ASP A 24 18.46 -25.21 11.45
C ASP A 24 17.31 -25.58 12.40
N ILE A 25 16.19 -26.07 11.86
CA ILE A 25 15.00 -26.41 12.64
C ILE A 25 14.52 -27.78 12.22
N PHE A 26 14.70 -28.76 13.10
CA PHE A 26 14.23 -30.12 12.87
C PHE A 26 12.87 -30.36 13.53
N LEU A 27 11.85 -30.63 12.72
CA LEU A 27 10.50 -30.96 13.16
C LEU A 27 10.31 -32.48 13.28
N ARG A 28 9.92 -32.95 14.45
CA ARG A 28 9.60 -34.37 14.74
C ARG A 28 8.20 -34.52 15.26
N THR A 29 7.68 -35.74 15.19
CA THR A 29 6.37 -36.07 15.72
C THR A 29 6.48 -36.95 16.96
N ASN A 30 5.53 -36.80 17.88
CA ASN A 30 5.51 -37.57 19.11
C ASN A 30 5.14 -39.02 18.82
N LYS A 31 5.93 -39.93 19.35
CA LYS A 31 5.82 -41.38 19.15
C LYS A 31 4.89 -42.03 20.17
N SER A 32 4.55 -41.31 21.23
CA SER A 32 3.71 -41.86 22.28
C SER A 32 2.29 -42.15 21.77
N LEU A 33 1.71 -43.25 22.26
CA LEU A 33 0.32 -43.61 22.02
C LEU A 33 -0.65 -42.85 22.93
N LYS A 34 -0.14 -42.00 23.82
CA LYS A 34 -0.96 -41.20 24.72
C LYS A 34 -1.72 -40.13 23.93
N HIS A 35 -2.91 -39.79 24.38
CA HIS A 35 -3.62 -38.64 23.82
C HIS A 35 -2.88 -37.36 24.23
N PRO A 36 -2.47 -36.52 23.26
CA PRO A 36 -1.74 -35.31 23.57
C PRO A 36 -2.68 -34.23 24.12
N HIS A 37 -2.18 -33.43 25.07
CA HIS A 37 -2.92 -32.28 25.63
C HIS A 37 -2.49 -30.93 25.01
N LYS A 38 -1.41 -30.91 24.24
CA LYS A 38 -0.82 -29.71 23.62
C LYS A 38 -0.37 -30.02 22.19
N GLU A 39 -0.25 -29.00 21.35
CA GLU A 39 0.28 -29.15 19.97
C GLU A 39 1.78 -29.46 19.95
N ILE A 40 2.54 -28.83 20.84
CA ILE A 40 4.00 -28.96 20.96
C ILE A 40 4.31 -29.64 22.27
N GLU A 41 5.09 -30.73 22.21
CA GLU A 41 5.50 -31.49 23.40
C GLU A 41 6.75 -30.86 24.04
N TYR A 42 7.80 -30.65 23.25
CA TYR A 42 9.03 -30.02 23.72
C TYR A 42 9.77 -29.29 22.60
N ILE A 43 10.70 -28.44 23.04
CA ILE A 43 11.71 -27.79 22.19
C ILE A 43 13.06 -28.05 22.84
N LYS A 44 14.00 -28.62 22.09
CA LYS A 44 15.36 -28.90 22.56
C LYS A 44 16.35 -28.25 21.62
N GLU A 45 17.43 -27.71 22.17
CA GLU A 45 18.58 -27.32 21.36
C GLU A 45 19.48 -28.55 21.18
N ASN A 46 19.86 -28.85 19.95
CA ASN A 46 20.61 -30.05 19.62
C ASN A 46 21.86 -29.69 18.82
N LYS A 47 22.98 -30.39 19.04
CA LYS A 47 24.28 -30.03 18.45
C LYS A 47 24.30 -30.07 16.91
N GLU A 48 23.50 -30.95 16.30
CA GLU A 48 23.46 -31.15 14.84
C GLU A 48 22.46 -30.25 14.11
N PHE A 49 21.30 -29.97 14.72
CA PHE A 49 20.21 -29.25 14.06
C PHE A 49 19.88 -27.90 14.72
N LEU A 50 20.67 -27.41 15.66
CA LEU A 50 20.45 -26.20 16.48
C LEU A 50 19.15 -26.23 17.30
N ILE A 51 17.98 -26.48 16.71
CA ILE A 51 16.67 -26.58 17.35
C ILE A 51 15.89 -27.81 16.85
N GLU A 52 15.47 -28.66 17.78
CA GLU A 52 14.54 -29.77 17.57
C GLU A 52 13.19 -29.44 18.23
N ILE A 53 12.10 -29.60 17.48
CA ILE A 53 10.73 -29.38 17.94
C ILE A 53 9.96 -30.67 17.78
N MET A 54 9.33 -31.15 18.85
CA MET A 54 8.44 -32.31 18.79
C MET A 54 6.99 -31.87 18.85
N VAL A 55 6.20 -32.24 17.84
CA VAL A 55 4.77 -31.94 17.73
C VAL A 55 3.91 -33.18 17.90
N ASN A 56 2.68 -32.98 18.34
CA ASN A 56 1.75 -34.06 18.69
C ASN A 56 0.70 -34.36 17.60
N PHE A 57 0.77 -33.70 16.45
CA PHE A 57 -0.20 -33.84 15.36
C PHE A 57 0.50 -34.20 14.04
N MET A 58 -0.28 -34.71 13.08
CA MET A 58 0.19 -35.09 11.73
C MET A 58 1.40 -36.04 11.74
N GLY A 59 1.49 -36.89 12.77
CA GLY A 59 2.53 -37.90 12.89
C GLY A 59 2.21 -39.17 12.12
N LEU A 60 3.14 -39.61 11.28
CA LEU A 60 3.18 -40.97 10.74
C LEU A 60 3.51 -42.00 11.82
N GLN A 61 3.91 -41.56 13.02
CA GLN A 61 4.23 -42.39 14.17
C GLN A 61 3.31 -42.00 15.34
N GLY A 62 3.07 -42.91 16.28
CA GLY A 62 2.28 -42.64 17.49
C GLY A 62 0.76 -42.76 17.30
N ASN A 63 0.01 -42.14 18.20
CA ASN A 63 -1.45 -42.32 18.33
C ASN A 63 -2.24 -41.98 17.04
N THR A 64 -1.78 -40.99 16.28
CA THR A 64 -2.47 -40.54 15.05
C THR A 64 -1.99 -41.24 13.78
N SER A 65 -1.14 -42.27 13.90
CA SER A 65 -0.57 -42.94 12.74
C SER A 65 -1.61 -43.75 11.98
N GLN A 66 -1.55 -43.67 10.65
CA GLN A 66 -2.32 -44.50 9.72
C GLN A 66 -1.45 -45.56 9.04
N LEU A 67 -0.25 -45.82 9.58
CA LEU A 67 0.63 -46.83 9.01
C LEU A 67 0.03 -48.24 9.15
N PRO A 68 0.35 -49.16 8.23
CA PRO A 68 0.01 -50.56 8.37
C PRO A 68 0.45 -51.15 9.71
N SER A 69 -0.36 -52.03 10.28
CA SER A 69 -0.14 -52.64 11.60
C SER A 69 1.24 -53.28 11.76
N TYR A 70 1.76 -53.94 10.72
CA TYR A 70 3.08 -54.56 10.77
C TYR A 70 4.23 -53.55 10.95
N MET A 71 4.08 -52.32 10.44
CA MET A 71 5.07 -51.25 10.63
C MET A 71 4.95 -50.66 12.02
N LEU A 72 3.72 -50.48 12.50
CA LEU A 72 3.44 -50.00 13.85
C LEU A 72 3.97 -50.96 14.91
N ASP A 73 3.85 -52.28 14.70
CA ASP A 73 4.37 -53.28 15.64
C ASP A 73 5.90 -53.18 15.76
N LYS A 74 6.62 -53.08 14.63
CA LYS A 74 8.08 -52.86 14.61
C LYS A 74 8.51 -51.57 15.30
N LEU A 75 7.76 -50.48 15.06
CA LEU A 75 8.01 -49.20 15.72
C LEU A 75 7.72 -49.27 17.23
N SER A 76 6.67 -49.97 17.64
CA SER A 76 6.28 -50.11 19.06
C SER A 76 7.30 -50.89 19.87
N ARG A 77 7.90 -51.92 19.24
CA ARG A 77 8.95 -52.75 19.83
C ARG A 77 10.32 -52.07 19.85
N ASN A 78 10.44 -50.88 19.23
CA ASN A 78 11.69 -50.13 19.09
C ASN A 78 12.84 -51.03 18.58
N GLU A 79 12.57 -51.93 17.61
CA GLU A 79 13.54 -52.93 17.15
C GLU A 79 14.85 -52.30 16.64
N ASP A 80 14.82 -51.06 16.14
CA ASP A 80 16.01 -50.37 15.63
C ASP A 80 16.75 -49.53 16.68
N GLY A 81 16.32 -49.51 17.95
CA GLY A 81 16.90 -48.61 18.96
C GLY A 81 16.80 -47.11 18.60
N GLY A 82 15.90 -46.75 17.68
CA GLY A 82 15.68 -45.36 17.25
C GLY A 82 16.60 -44.85 16.12
N SER A 83 17.44 -45.70 15.51
CA SER A 83 18.40 -45.31 14.46
C SER A 83 18.00 -45.72 13.03
N GLY A 84 16.93 -46.52 12.86
CA GLY A 84 16.45 -47.00 11.57
C GLY A 84 15.13 -46.37 11.10
N TRP A 85 14.04 -47.12 11.25
CA TRP A 85 12.70 -46.76 10.81
C TRP A 85 12.20 -45.45 11.41
N THR A 86 12.59 -45.17 12.65
CA THR A 86 12.24 -43.94 13.35
C THR A 86 12.80 -42.70 12.64
N LEU A 87 14.10 -42.73 12.29
CA LEU A 87 14.73 -41.61 11.58
C LEU A 87 14.17 -41.46 10.16
N PHE A 88 13.89 -42.59 9.50
CA PHE A 88 13.24 -42.59 8.19
C PHE A 88 11.87 -41.88 8.23
N PHE A 89 10.99 -42.23 9.16
CA PHE A 89 9.70 -41.55 9.27
C PHE A 89 9.83 -40.11 9.78
N ASP A 90 10.82 -39.80 10.62
CA ASP A 90 11.10 -38.44 11.04
C ASP A 90 11.48 -37.53 9.87
N PHE A 91 12.22 -38.06 8.88
CA PHE A 91 12.47 -37.35 7.62
C PHE A 91 11.15 -36.95 6.94
N PHE A 92 10.23 -37.89 6.70
CA PHE A 92 8.94 -37.55 6.07
C PHE A 92 8.10 -36.59 6.91
N ASN A 93 8.01 -36.84 8.22
CA ASN A 93 7.29 -35.99 9.15
C ASN A 93 7.81 -34.54 9.09
N HIS A 94 9.14 -34.37 9.06
CA HIS A 94 9.77 -33.06 8.94
C HIS A 94 9.29 -32.30 7.70
N TYR A 95 9.32 -32.95 6.52
CA TYR A 95 8.86 -32.32 5.28
C TYR A 95 7.35 -32.03 5.29
N ILE A 96 6.52 -32.97 5.76
CA ILE A 96 5.07 -32.82 5.80
C ILE A 96 4.68 -31.64 6.71
N LEU A 97 5.32 -31.50 7.87
CA LEU A 97 5.07 -30.40 8.79
C LEU A 97 5.48 -29.05 8.21
N TRP A 98 6.58 -29.00 7.46
CA TRP A 98 6.97 -27.79 6.73
C TRP A 98 5.98 -27.44 5.63
N LEU A 99 5.54 -28.41 4.83
CA LEU A 99 4.52 -28.20 3.80
C LEU A 99 3.20 -27.73 4.41
N PHE A 100 2.81 -28.29 5.56
CA PHE A 100 1.66 -27.84 6.32
C PHE A 100 1.81 -26.37 6.75
N PHE A 101 2.94 -26.01 7.35
CA PHE A 101 3.23 -24.63 7.76
C PHE A 101 3.15 -23.65 6.58
N GLU A 102 3.74 -24.00 5.44
CA GLU A 102 3.73 -23.18 4.22
C GLU A 102 2.32 -23.05 3.62
N SER A 103 1.57 -24.15 3.54
CA SER A 103 0.19 -24.15 3.05
C SER A 103 -0.72 -23.26 3.90
N VAL A 104 -0.57 -23.31 5.23
CA VAL A 104 -1.30 -22.43 6.15
C VAL A 104 -0.95 -20.96 5.92
N ASN A 105 0.32 -20.64 5.66
CA ASN A 105 0.77 -19.27 5.36
C ASN A 105 0.21 -18.74 4.03
N LEU A 106 0.10 -19.61 3.01
CA LEU A 106 -0.46 -19.22 1.71
C LEU A 106 -1.96 -18.93 1.79
N LYS A 107 -2.73 -19.75 2.52
CA LYS A 107 -4.18 -19.59 2.61
C LYS A 107 -4.64 -18.50 3.59
N ASN A 108 -3.85 -18.22 4.63
CA ASN A 108 -4.24 -17.28 5.68
C ASN A 108 -3.43 -15.98 5.63
N TYR A 109 -3.88 -15.02 4.81
CA TYR A 109 -3.24 -13.72 4.70
C TYR A 109 -2.99 -13.03 6.06
N PRO A 110 -3.96 -12.96 7.00
CA PRO A 110 -3.73 -12.31 8.30
C PRO A 110 -2.60 -12.92 9.12
N ARG A 111 -2.29 -14.22 8.91
CA ARG A 111 -1.22 -14.93 9.61
C ARG A 111 0.15 -14.74 8.95
N SER A 112 0.17 -14.51 7.64
CA SER A 112 1.39 -14.25 6.87
C SER A 112 1.74 -12.76 6.82
N PHE A 113 0.78 -11.90 7.13
CA PHE A 113 0.89 -10.44 7.06
C PHE A 113 2.07 -9.92 7.89
N ARG A 114 2.91 -9.10 7.24
CA ARG A 114 3.99 -8.37 7.89
C ARG A 114 3.69 -6.87 7.81
N LYS A 115 3.94 -6.14 8.90
CA LYS A 115 3.68 -4.68 8.96
C LYS A 115 4.43 -3.88 7.88
N ASP A 116 5.54 -4.41 7.39
CA ASP A 116 6.36 -3.80 6.33
C ASP A 116 5.95 -4.23 4.92
N PHE A 117 4.82 -4.95 4.78
CA PHE A 117 4.31 -5.48 3.51
C PHE A 117 5.36 -6.24 2.70
N SER A 118 6.27 -6.92 3.40
CA SER A 118 7.34 -7.71 2.81
C SER A 118 6.91 -9.13 2.46
N ASP A 119 5.70 -9.52 2.86
CA ASP A 119 5.10 -10.81 2.54
C ASP A 119 4.75 -10.94 1.03
N SER A 120 4.73 -12.18 0.56
CA SER A 120 4.51 -12.51 -0.84
C SER A 120 3.14 -12.06 -1.35
N ILE A 121 2.10 -12.21 -0.53
CA ILE A 121 0.72 -11.86 -0.90
C ILE A 121 0.59 -10.35 -1.05
N SER A 122 1.11 -9.56 -0.11
CA SER A 122 1.09 -8.09 -0.21
C SER A 122 1.84 -7.58 -1.43
N LYS A 123 2.99 -8.19 -1.77
CA LYS A 123 3.72 -7.86 -3.02
C LYS A 123 2.89 -8.12 -4.27
N ILE A 124 2.16 -9.24 -4.33
CA ILE A 124 1.26 -9.55 -5.45
C ILE A 124 0.13 -8.51 -5.52
N LEU A 125 -0.51 -8.20 -4.40
CA LEU A 125 -1.59 -7.21 -4.34
C LEU A 125 -1.10 -5.83 -4.82
N PHE A 126 0.09 -5.40 -4.40
CA PHE A 126 0.69 -4.14 -4.83
C PHE A 126 1.00 -4.12 -6.33
N SER A 127 1.53 -5.23 -6.86
CA SER A 127 1.76 -5.37 -8.30
C SER A 127 0.47 -5.29 -9.11
N MET A 128 -0.64 -5.84 -8.60
CA MET A 128 -1.96 -5.72 -9.24
C MET A 128 -2.48 -4.29 -9.21
N LEU A 129 -2.19 -3.54 -8.14
CA LEU A 129 -2.57 -2.12 -8.01
C LEU A 129 -1.64 -1.18 -8.79
N GLY A 130 -0.54 -1.69 -9.37
CA GLY A 130 0.47 -0.87 -10.03
C GLY A 130 1.27 0.04 -9.08
N ILE A 131 1.29 -0.28 -7.78
CA ILE A 131 2.01 0.50 -6.77
C ILE A 131 3.31 -0.23 -6.43
N ASN A 132 4.45 0.38 -6.74
CA ASN A 132 5.77 -0.21 -6.43
C ASN A 132 6.31 0.22 -5.07
N ASP A 133 5.88 1.37 -4.56
CA ASP A 133 6.36 1.92 -3.30
C ASP A 133 5.46 1.52 -2.13
N LYS A 134 6.08 0.94 -1.10
CA LYS A 134 5.40 0.42 0.09
C LYS A 134 4.81 1.54 0.95
N GLU A 135 5.46 2.70 1.03
CA GLU A 135 4.96 3.81 1.84
C GLU A 135 3.68 4.39 1.25
N ILE A 136 3.70 4.59 -0.06
CA ILE A 136 2.54 4.98 -0.86
C ILE A 136 1.44 3.92 -0.71
N ALA A 137 1.78 2.64 -0.84
CA ALA A 137 0.81 1.55 -0.75
C ALA A 137 0.04 1.55 0.58
N LYS A 138 0.67 1.87 1.72
CA LYS A 138 -0.02 1.96 3.02
C LYS A 138 -1.18 2.94 3.01
N ASN A 139 -1.02 4.08 2.35
CA ASN A 139 -2.03 5.14 2.30
C ASN A 139 -3.17 4.79 1.33
N TYR A 140 -2.86 4.06 0.26
CA TYR A 140 -3.81 3.75 -0.82
C TYR A 140 -4.48 2.39 -0.72
N LEU A 141 -3.91 1.42 0.01
CA LEU A 141 -4.47 0.08 0.18
C LEU A 141 -5.91 0.06 0.73
N PRO A 142 -6.31 0.92 1.68
CA PRO A 142 -7.71 1.01 2.12
C PRO A 142 -8.68 1.34 0.97
N PHE A 143 -8.16 1.96 -0.09
CA PHE A 143 -8.91 2.35 -1.29
C PHE A 143 -8.61 1.44 -2.49
N ALA A 144 -8.04 0.25 -2.29
CA ALA A 144 -7.77 -0.75 -3.32
C ALA A 144 -8.94 -0.97 -4.32
N PRO A 145 -10.21 -1.04 -3.90
CA PRO A 145 -11.33 -1.20 -4.82
C PRO A 145 -11.45 -0.07 -5.87
N LEU A 146 -11.09 1.15 -5.51
CA LEU A 146 -11.12 2.30 -6.43
C LEU A 146 -10.10 2.15 -7.56
N PHE A 147 -8.93 1.58 -7.26
CA PHE A 147 -7.86 1.39 -8.24
C PHE A 147 -8.14 0.27 -9.22
N LEU A 148 -8.83 -0.78 -8.76
CA LEU A 148 -9.26 -1.90 -9.59
C LEU A 148 -10.42 -1.52 -10.51
N SER A 149 -11.23 -0.53 -10.11
CA SER A 149 -12.30 0.01 -10.95
C SER A 149 -11.74 0.83 -12.11
N SER A 150 -12.27 0.61 -13.31
CA SER A 150 -12.00 1.43 -14.50
C SER A 150 -12.63 2.82 -14.41
N SER A 151 -13.67 2.98 -13.59
CA SER A 151 -14.31 4.27 -13.31
C SER A 151 -13.85 4.80 -11.96
N ARG A 152 -13.48 6.08 -11.92
CA ARG A 152 -13.02 6.76 -10.71
C ARG A 152 -13.88 8.00 -10.47
N PRO A 153 -15.01 7.86 -9.75
CA PRO A 153 -15.91 8.97 -9.53
C PRO A 153 -15.24 10.03 -8.66
N LYS A 154 -15.53 11.30 -8.94
CA LYS A 154 -15.07 12.45 -8.17
C LYS A 154 -15.16 12.25 -6.65
N TYR A 155 -16.31 11.77 -6.17
CA TYR A 155 -16.56 11.57 -4.74
C TYR A 155 -15.50 10.67 -4.08
N TYR A 156 -15.09 9.59 -4.74
CA TYR A 156 -14.09 8.68 -4.20
C TYR A 156 -12.69 9.29 -4.23
N ILE A 157 -12.32 9.99 -5.32
CA ILE A 157 -11.04 10.69 -5.41
C ILE A 157 -10.94 11.75 -4.31
N GLU A 158 -12.00 12.53 -4.08
CA GLU A 158 -12.09 13.48 -2.98
C GLU A 158 -11.87 12.79 -1.63
N LYS A 159 -12.53 11.66 -1.38
CA LYS A 159 -12.38 10.91 -0.11
C LYS A 159 -10.97 10.41 0.12
N VAL A 160 -10.31 9.89 -0.92
CA VAL A 160 -8.91 9.44 -0.85
C VAL A 160 -8.00 10.61 -0.49
N LEU A 161 -8.13 11.73 -1.20
CA LEU A 161 -7.31 12.92 -0.97
C LEU A 161 -7.59 13.55 0.41
N GLN A 162 -8.85 13.60 0.84
CA GLN A 162 -9.22 14.07 2.18
C GLN A 162 -8.57 13.24 3.28
N ASN A 163 -8.56 11.91 3.14
CA ASN A 163 -7.95 11.00 4.10
C ASN A 163 -6.41 11.14 4.12
N ASN A 164 -5.77 11.11 2.95
CA ASN A 164 -4.30 11.13 2.87
C ASN A 164 -3.70 12.46 3.35
N PHE A 165 -4.37 13.59 3.09
CA PHE A 165 -3.88 14.92 3.49
C PHE A 165 -4.49 15.44 4.80
N ASN A 166 -5.32 14.66 5.49
CA ASN A 166 -6.06 15.08 6.69
C ASN A 166 -6.90 16.36 6.47
N LEU A 167 -7.56 16.46 5.31
CA LEU A 167 -8.36 17.61 4.88
C LEU A 167 -9.86 17.27 4.80
N TYR A 168 -10.37 16.57 5.82
CA TYR A 168 -11.78 16.16 5.91
C TYR A 168 -12.74 17.35 5.71
N ASN A 169 -13.69 17.20 4.78
CA ASN A 169 -14.68 18.23 4.42
C ASN A 169 -14.08 19.59 4.00
N LYS A 170 -12.79 19.64 3.64
CA LYS A 170 -12.12 20.85 3.15
C LYS A 170 -11.69 20.72 1.70
N LEU A 171 -11.32 19.53 1.24
CA LEU A 171 -10.87 19.29 -0.13
C LEU A 171 -12.02 18.85 -1.03
N TYR A 172 -12.19 19.54 -2.15
CA TYR A 172 -13.20 19.28 -3.18
C TYR A 172 -12.57 19.32 -4.57
N ILE A 173 -13.19 18.66 -5.55
CA ILE A 173 -12.80 18.70 -6.95
C ILE A 173 -13.84 19.52 -7.72
N ILE A 174 -13.37 20.52 -8.45
CA ILE A 174 -14.15 21.32 -9.38
C ILE A 174 -13.97 20.70 -10.76
N GLU A 175 -15.06 20.25 -11.34
CA GLU A 175 -15.09 19.66 -12.67
C GLU A 175 -15.34 20.74 -13.73
N ASN A 176 -14.99 20.42 -14.96
CA ASN A 176 -15.31 21.22 -16.14
C ASN A 176 -14.73 22.64 -16.13
N LEU A 177 -13.45 22.80 -15.80
CA LEU A 177 -12.82 24.11 -15.83
C LEU A 177 -12.47 24.55 -17.25
N PRO A 178 -12.62 25.85 -17.57
CA PRO A 178 -12.22 26.39 -18.87
C PRO A 178 -10.70 26.24 -19.06
N HIS A 179 -10.32 25.57 -20.14
CA HIS A 179 -8.94 25.34 -20.54
C HIS A 179 -8.72 25.84 -21.97
N GLN A 180 -7.82 26.81 -22.13
CA GLN A 180 -7.39 27.28 -23.44
C GLN A 180 -6.29 26.37 -24.00
N ILE A 181 -6.63 25.58 -25.02
CA ILE A 181 -5.69 24.67 -25.70
C ILE A 181 -5.14 25.37 -26.94
N LEU A 182 -3.82 25.29 -27.13
CA LEU A 182 -3.13 25.81 -28.30
C LEU A 182 -3.34 24.86 -29.50
N ILE A 183 -3.69 25.41 -30.65
CA ILE A 183 -3.82 24.63 -31.88
C ILE A 183 -2.42 24.33 -32.42
N ALA A 184 -2.14 23.05 -32.66
CA ALA A 184 -0.86 22.61 -33.20
C ALA A 184 -0.58 23.31 -34.54
N PRO A 185 0.67 23.71 -34.85
CA PRO A 185 1.01 24.40 -36.10
C PRO A 185 0.58 23.63 -37.36
N SER A 186 0.54 22.30 -37.29
CA SER A 186 0.08 21.43 -38.37
C SER A 186 -1.43 21.53 -38.66
N GLN A 187 -2.24 21.86 -37.65
CA GLN A 187 -3.71 21.97 -37.72
C GLN A 187 -4.19 23.39 -37.99
N LYS A 188 -3.29 24.37 -37.99
CA LYS A 188 -3.63 25.75 -38.34
C LYS A 188 -4.06 25.85 -39.79
N ASN A 189 -5.01 26.74 -40.05
CA ASN A 189 -5.47 27.05 -41.38
C ASN A 189 -4.53 28.04 -42.07
N LYS A 190 -4.40 27.86 -43.39
CA LYS A 190 -3.81 28.81 -44.33
C LYS A 190 -4.76 28.87 -45.51
N LEU A 191 -5.32 30.05 -45.74
CA LEU A 191 -6.33 30.28 -46.77
C LEU A 191 -5.84 29.77 -48.13
N GLY A 192 -6.63 28.91 -48.78
CA GLY A 192 -6.32 28.35 -50.11
C GLY A 192 -5.15 27.37 -50.16
N PHE A 193 -4.65 26.92 -49.01
CA PHE A 193 -3.47 26.03 -48.96
C PHE A 193 -3.65 24.86 -47.99
N LYS A 194 -4.11 25.12 -46.76
CA LYS A 194 -4.16 24.08 -45.72
C LYS A 194 -5.31 24.33 -44.75
N ASN A 195 -6.03 23.26 -44.39
CA ASN A 195 -7.09 23.28 -43.38
C ASN A 195 -8.15 24.38 -43.64
N ASP A 196 -8.61 24.48 -44.88
CA ASP A 196 -9.49 25.53 -45.41
C ASP A 196 -10.91 25.05 -45.74
N ILE A 197 -11.23 23.77 -45.49
CA ILE A 197 -12.54 23.19 -45.78
C ILE A 197 -13.44 23.28 -44.53
N LEU A 198 -14.49 24.10 -44.63
CA LEU A 198 -15.50 24.26 -43.59
C LEU A 198 -16.19 22.93 -43.28
N GLY A 199 -16.41 22.64 -41.99
CA GLY A 199 -17.05 21.40 -41.53
C GLY A 199 -16.13 20.17 -41.52
N LYS A 200 -14.88 20.26 -42.00
CA LYS A 200 -13.90 19.17 -41.95
C LYS A 200 -12.67 19.52 -41.13
N ASN A 201 -11.92 20.54 -41.54
CA ASN A 201 -10.60 20.84 -40.98
C ASN A 201 -10.37 22.32 -40.71
N PHE A 202 -11.31 23.20 -41.06
CA PHE A 202 -11.21 24.62 -40.77
C PHE A 202 -11.43 24.92 -39.29
N ILE A 203 -10.34 25.29 -38.59
CA ILE A 203 -10.37 25.74 -37.19
C ILE A 203 -9.98 27.21 -37.15
N LEU A 204 -10.75 28.01 -36.41
CA LEU A 204 -10.52 29.45 -36.27
C LEU A 204 -9.49 29.78 -35.19
N GLY A 205 -8.57 30.68 -35.53
CA GLY A 205 -7.60 31.25 -34.60
C GLY A 205 -6.45 30.31 -34.24
N ASN A 206 -5.78 30.63 -33.12
CA ASN A 206 -4.62 29.89 -32.64
C ASN A 206 -4.90 29.05 -31.38
N LYS A 207 -6.09 29.19 -30.80
CA LYS A 207 -6.49 28.58 -29.53
C LYS A 207 -7.97 28.23 -29.56
N PHE A 208 -8.38 27.18 -28.86
CA PHE A 208 -9.78 26.89 -28.59
C PHE A 208 -10.00 26.63 -27.10
N LEU A 209 -11.24 26.80 -26.65
CA LEU A 209 -11.64 26.60 -25.26
C LEU A 209 -12.23 25.20 -25.09
N SER A 210 -11.66 24.40 -24.21
CA SER A 210 -12.20 23.10 -23.79
C SER A 210 -12.61 23.16 -22.32
N TYR A 211 -13.69 22.48 -21.96
CA TYR A 211 -14.09 22.30 -20.56
C TYR A 211 -13.79 20.89 -20.06
N GLN A 212 -13.47 19.94 -20.93
CA GLN A 212 -13.34 18.53 -20.53
C GLN A 212 -11.94 18.15 -20.05
N SER A 213 -10.92 18.94 -20.41
CA SER A 213 -9.51 18.57 -20.18
C SER A 213 -8.94 19.07 -18.86
N LYS A 214 -9.69 19.85 -18.07
CA LYS A 214 -9.16 20.51 -16.89
C LYS A 214 -10.06 20.37 -15.67
N ILE A 215 -9.42 20.03 -14.56
CA ILE A 215 -10.04 19.96 -13.23
C ILE A 215 -9.35 20.90 -12.26
N GLY A 216 -10.08 21.30 -11.23
CA GLY A 216 -9.55 22.10 -10.12
C GLY A 216 -9.62 21.33 -8.82
N VAL A 217 -8.58 21.37 -8.01
CA VAL A 217 -8.64 20.93 -6.62
C VAL A 217 -8.83 22.15 -5.75
N TYR A 218 -9.92 22.18 -4.99
CA TYR A 218 -10.30 23.27 -4.11
C TYR A 218 -10.12 22.88 -2.65
N ILE A 219 -9.25 23.57 -1.93
CA ILE A 219 -9.07 23.40 -0.49
C ILE A 219 -9.68 24.59 0.24
N LYS A 220 -10.72 24.31 1.00
CA LYS A 220 -11.53 25.29 1.74
C LYS A 220 -10.97 25.55 3.14
N ASP A 221 -10.96 26.82 3.53
CA ASP A 221 -10.67 27.31 4.89
C ASP A 221 -9.42 26.67 5.52
N ILE A 222 -8.29 26.81 4.81
CA ILE A 222 -6.97 26.38 5.27
C ILE A 222 -6.27 27.52 6.04
N GLU A 223 -5.53 27.16 7.07
CA GLU A 223 -4.68 28.10 7.82
C GLU A 223 -3.49 28.54 6.96
N TYR A 224 -3.03 29.77 7.15
CA TYR A 224 -1.94 30.35 6.38
C TYR A 224 -0.68 29.46 6.37
N TYR A 225 -0.20 29.00 7.52
CA TYR A 225 1.01 28.16 7.58
C TYR A 225 0.87 26.84 6.83
N ARG A 226 -0.29 26.18 6.95
CA ARG A 226 -0.56 24.95 6.19
C ARG A 226 -0.68 25.23 4.70
N ALA A 227 -1.25 26.36 4.30
CA ALA A 227 -1.33 26.77 2.90
C ALA A 227 0.06 26.97 2.27
N MET A 228 1.04 27.48 3.05
CA MET A 228 2.41 27.65 2.59
C MET A 228 3.09 26.32 2.21
N GLU A 229 2.67 25.19 2.78
CA GLU A 229 3.20 23.87 2.42
C GLU A 229 2.68 23.38 1.06
N TYR A 230 1.60 23.97 0.53
CA TYR A 230 1.02 23.64 -0.78
C TYR A 230 1.52 24.54 -1.92
N LEU A 231 2.47 25.44 -1.65
CA LEU A 231 3.13 26.25 -2.67
C LEU A 231 4.03 25.39 -3.57
N PRO A 232 4.31 25.82 -4.81
CA PRO A 232 5.27 25.15 -5.67
C PRO A 232 6.62 24.99 -4.98
N ASN A 233 7.29 23.89 -5.32
CA ASN A 233 8.55 23.43 -4.73
C ASN A 233 8.46 22.82 -3.33
N GLN A 234 7.32 22.91 -2.64
CA GLN A 234 7.11 22.27 -1.34
C GLN A 234 6.77 20.78 -1.49
N ASN A 235 7.06 19.99 -0.45
CA ASN A 235 6.84 18.54 -0.47
C ASN A 235 5.35 18.19 -0.62
N LYS A 236 4.46 18.82 0.17
CA LYS A 236 3.02 18.54 0.10
C LYS A 236 2.41 18.91 -1.25
N HIS A 237 2.94 19.92 -1.93
CA HIS A 237 2.54 20.24 -3.30
C HIS A 237 2.87 19.12 -4.28
N LYS A 238 4.09 18.57 -4.21
CA LYS A 238 4.53 17.44 -5.05
C LYS A 238 3.72 16.19 -4.75
N GLU A 239 3.58 15.84 -3.48
CA GLU A 239 2.77 14.69 -3.05
C GLU A 239 1.32 14.82 -3.53
N LEU A 240 0.69 15.99 -3.38
CA LEU A 240 -0.68 16.22 -3.83
C LEU A 240 -0.80 16.08 -5.35
N LYS A 241 0.13 16.68 -6.10
CA LYS A 241 0.20 16.57 -7.55
C LYS A 241 0.31 15.12 -8.01
N GLU A 242 1.27 14.36 -7.46
CA GLU A 242 1.48 12.95 -7.80
C GLU A 242 0.26 12.10 -7.45
N SER A 243 -0.35 12.35 -6.29
CA SER A 243 -1.56 11.67 -5.84
C SER A 243 -2.73 11.85 -6.82
N ILE A 244 -2.96 13.09 -7.27
CA ILE A 244 -4.04 13.40 -8.22
C ILE A 244 -3.73 12.80 -9.60
N LEU A 245 -2.49 12.89 -10.07
CA LEU A 245 -2.08 12.31 -11.35
C LEU A 245 -2.25 10.79 -11.35
N PHE A 246 -1.87 10.14 -10.25
CA PHE A 246 -2.07 8.70 -10.05
C PHE A 246 -3.57 8.34 -10.04
N LEU A 247 -4.38 9.08 -9.28
CA LEU A 247 -5.82 8.85 -9.18
C LEU A 247 -6.58 9.18 -10.47
N THR A 248 -6.07 10.02 -11.35
CA THR A 248 -6.73 10.40 -12.62
C THR A 248 -6.08 9.78 -13.86
N ASN A 249 -5.08 8.90 -13.71
CA ASN A 249 -4.30 8.33 -14.83
C ASN A 249 -3.73 9.40 -15.79
N GLN A 250 -3.34 10.57 -15.24
CA GLN A 250 -2.77 11.68 -16.01
C GLN A 250 -3.67 12.21 -17.16
N GLN A 251 -5.00 12.07 -17.03
CA GLN A 251 -5.94 12.47 -18.09
C GLN A 251 -6.26 13.97 -18.12
N PHE A 252 -6.05 14.69 -17.01
CA PHE A 252 -6.50 16.07 -16.86
C PHE A 252 -5.35 17.02 -16.49
N CYS A 253 -5.44 18.25 -16.98
CA CYS A 253 -4.69 19.38 -16.43
C CYS A 253 -5.29 19.78 -15.08
N ILE A 254 -4.45 20.18 -14.13
CA ILE A 254 -4.85 20.37 -12.73
C ILE A 254 -4.46 21.77 -12.28
N ASP A 255 -5.47 22.51 -11.79
CA ASP A 255 -5.29 23.73 -11.00
C ASP A 255 -5.56 23.46 -9.52
N LEU A 256 -4.81 24.10 -8.62
CA LEU A 256 -5.05 24.10 -7.19
C LEU A 256 -5.59 25.46 -6.76
N TYR A 257 -6.74 25.46 -6.11
CA TYR A 257 -7.41 26.61 -5.53
C TYR A 257 -7.37 26.51 -4.00
N LEU A 258 -6.63 27.41 -3.35
CA LEU A 258 -6.52 27.49 -1.89
C LEU A 258 -7.37 28.65 -1.38
N ARG A 259 -8.33 28.39 -0.50
CA ARG A 259 -9.03 29.43 0.26
C ARG A 259 -8.40 29.53 1.65
N ILE A 260 -7.60 30.57 1.83
CA ILE A 260 -6.80 30.82 3.02
C ILE A 260 -7.57 31.76 3.96
N ASN A 261 -7.65 31.40 5.23
CA ASN A 261 -8.22 32.28 6.26
C ASN A 261 -7.29 33.48 6.49
N HIS A 262 -7.88 34.66 6.72
CA HIS A 262 -7.10 35.87 6.97
C HIS A 262 -6.17 35.69 8.18
N ASN A 263 -4.89 36.04 8.00
CA ASN A 263 -3.88 36.03 9.05
C ASN A 263 -3.07 37.34 8.97
N GLU A 264 -2.63 37.86 10.11
CA GLU A 264 -1.85 39.11 10.21
C GLU A 264 -0.56 39.07 9.38
N ARG A 265 0.05 37.90 9.20
CA ARG A 265 1.25 37.72 8.35
C ARG A 265 1.00 37.91 6.85
N MET A 266 -0.25 38.01 6.42
CA MET A 266 -0.61 38.34 5.04
C MET A 266 -0.52 39.85 4.77
N ASN A 267 -0.47 40.67 5.83
CA ASN A 267 -0.30 42.11 5.71
C ASN A 267 1.10 42.41 5.22
N PHE A 268 1.17 43.14 4.12
CA PHE A 268 2.45 43.50 3.52
C PHE A 268 3.22 44.50 4.38
N ILE A 269 4.40 44.10 4.86
CA ILE A 269 5.38 44.99 5.50
C ILE A 269 6.68 44.88 4.69
N LEU A 270 7.14 46.01 4.17
CA LEU A 270 8.40 46.09 3.40
C LEU A 270 9.59 45.75 4.28
N GLY A 271 10.49 44.91 3.78
CA GLY A 271 11.76 44.55 4.45
C GLY A 271 11.67 43.36 5.42
N ASP A 272 10.49 42.78 5.64
CA ASP A 272 10.34 41.58 6.46
C ASP A 272 10.25 40.33 5.57
N GLU A 273 11.24 39.43 5.69
CA GLU A 273 11.29 38.16 4.97
C GLU A 273 10.24 37.15 5.47
N ASN A 274 9.65 37.38 6.65
CA ASN A 274 8.64 36.50 7.25
C ASN A 274 7.21 36.75 6.75
N VAL A 275 7.02 37.77 5.91
CA VAL A 275 5.73 38.16 5.34
C VAL A 275 5.41 37.36 4.08
N ALA A 276 4.13 37.25 3.76
CA ALA A 276 3.66 36.60 2.54
C ALA A 276 4.36 37.13 1.28
N LYS A 277 4.79 36.22 0.39
CA LYS A 277 5.45 36.57 -0.87
C LYS A 277 4.44 37.11 -1.89
N LEU A 278 4.93 38.00 -2.77
CA LEU A 278 4.12 38.56 -3.86
C LEU A 278 3.54 37.44 -4.73
N GLY A 279 2.21 37.46 -4.94
CA GLY A 279 1.49 36.42 -5.70
C GLY A 279 1.12 35.17 -4.89
N TRP A 280 1.58 35.05 -3.63
CA TRP A 280 1.41 33.86 -2.79
C TRP A 280 0.71 34.15 -1.44
N GLY A 281 -0.25 35.08 -1.44
CA GLY A 281 -1.00 35.45 -0.24
C GLY A 281 -0.68 36.84 0.31
N LEU A 282 0.21 37.59 -0.34
CA LEU A 282 0.44 39.00 -0.03
C LEU A 282 -0.83 39.78 -0.37
N ALA A 283 -1.30 40.52 0.61
CA ALA A 283 -2.57 41.19 0.53
C ALA A 283 -2.33 42.68 0.86
N LEU A 284 -2.79 43.58 -0.01
CA LEU A 284 -2.60 45.03 0.11
C LEU A 284 -3.89 45.70 0.57
N GLY A 285 -3.80 46.56 1.60
CA GLY A 285 -4.91 47.37 2.11
C GLY A 285 -5.84 46.69 3.12
N ASN A 286 -6.96 47.33 3.45
CA ASN A 286 -7.94 46.83 4.43
C ASN A 286 -8.93 45.84 3.78
N PHE A 287 -9.04 44.64 4.35
CA PHE A 287 -9.87 43.57 3.79
C PHE A 287 -11.34 43.67 4.20
N LYS A 288 -12.24 43.71 3.21
CA LYS A 288 -13.69 43.49 3.43
C LYS A 288 -14.06 42.01 3.56
N LYS A 289 -13.22 41.09 3.05
CA LYS A 289 -13.48 39.64 3.07
C LYS A 289 -12.55 38.95 4.06
N LYS A 290 -13.09 38.00 4.85
CA LYS A 290 -12.36 37.23 5.86
C LYS A 290 -11.43 36.14 5.30
N TYR A 291 -11.31 36.03 3.97
CA TYR A 291 -10.54 34.99 3.29
C TYR A 291 -9.86 35.50 2.02
N HIS A 292 -8.75 34.88 1.67
CA HIS A 292 -8.01 35.09 0.43
C HIS A 292 -8.12 33.83 -0.44
N LEU A 293 -8.38 33.98 -1.74
CA LEU A 293 -8.44 32.86 -2.68
C LEU A 293 -7.22 32.91 -3.59
N MET A 294 -6.48 31.81 -3.61
CA MET A 294 -5.24 31.67 -4.33
C MET A 294 -5.34 30.55 -5.36
N CYS A 295 -4.80 30.76 -6.56
CA CYS A 295 -4.81 29.78 -7.66
C CYS A 295 -3.38 29.44 -8.07
N ILE A 296 -3.08 28.15 -8.21
CA ILE A 296 -1.76 27.60 -8.55
C ILE A 296 -1.95 26.58 -9.66
N LYS A 297 -1.24 26.72 -10.78
CA LYS A 297 -1.23 25.70 -11.83
C LYS A 297 -0.30 24.56 -11.43
N MET A 298 -0.81 23.34 -11.34
CA MET A 298 -0.02 22.16 -10.94
C MET A 298 0.52 21.39 -12.14
N TYR A 299 -0.32 21.18 -13.15
CA TYR A 299 -0.03 20.35 -14.31
C TYR A 299 -0.82 20.88 -15.52
N GLU A 300 -0.11 21.16 -16.61
CA GLU A 300 -0.65 21.53 -17.92
C GLU A 300 -0.33 20.44 -18.94
#